data_AF-A0A3D8QUM1-F1
#
_entry.id   AF-A0A3D8QUM1-F1
#
_cell.length_a   1.000
_cell.length_b   1.000
_cell.length_c   1.000
_cell.angle_alpha   90.00
_cell.angle_beta   90.00
_cell.angle_gamma   90.00
#
_symmetry.space_group_name_H-M   'P 1'
#
loop_
_entity.id
_entity.type
_entity.pdbx_description
1 polymer ?
#
loop_
_entity_poly.entity_id
_entity_poly.type
_entity_poly.pdbx_seq_one_letter_code
_entity_poly.pdbx_strand_id
1 'polypeptide(L)'
;MSGLNKALASSRTASHKRGGASGPGNDNEIPSGPDRGHAPKFAEKANETMDPFEVRIRFTNHLQHLNASVTSSQKAAQYALKYRDMDEDLHSCILEQLERASSNAQEFKTSKLMILCDMASREGHKDYVRMMQRDILRIVDAVTPEDGSGAANVKVVRKVLQGLQTKKYLLGQTVTEIEECLKERDTSSEHLGLSSPLHPDDVEMGGTEGGAVQRSKQVPNGTLRQDKKQVEQRIEEDRERHKRLRENIWAVPSIPGNPNAEFDKLWEETSDLGEDDFILYAEEAAERRKMAEEWKLECIVKGVAE
;
A
#
# COMPACT_ATOMS: atom_id res chain seq x y z
N MET A 1 -16.66 -32.53 -29.26
CA MET A 1 -17.57 -32.23 -30.39
C MET A 1 -18.84 -31.68 -29.75
N SER A 2 -19.35 -30.46 -29.89
CA SER A 2 -19.23 -29.32 -30.82
C SER A 2 -19.84 -28.16 -29.99
N GLY A 3 -19.20 -27.01 -29.74
CA GLY A 3 -18.80 -26.04 -30.75
C GLY A 3 -20.02 -25.38 -31.38
N LEU A 4 -20.57 -24.31 -30.79
CA LEU A 4 -21.50 -23.42 -31.49
C LEU A 4 -21.37 -21.98 -30.96
N ASN A 5 -20.54 -21.24 -31.70
CA ASN A 5 -20.40 -19.80 -31.71
C ASN A 5 -21.74 -19.12 -32.02
N LYS A 6 -22.03 -18.01 -31.34
CA LYS A 6 -23.08 -17.07 -31.75
C LYS A 6 -22.45 -15.70 -32.00
N ALA A 7 -22.04 -15.49 -33.23
CA ALA A 7 -21.72 -14.18 -33.81
C ALA A 7 -22.48 -14.03 -35.12
N LEU A 8 -23.39 -13.05 -35.19
CA LEU A 8 -23.87 -12.37 -36.40
C LEU A 8 -24.66 -11.15 -35.88
N ALA A 9 -24.11 -9.94 -35.94
CA ALA A 9 -24.18 -9.01 -37.08
C ALA A 9 -25.62 -8.62 -37.45
N SER A 10 -25.99 -7.38 -37.13
CA SER A 10 -27.00 -6.64 -37.88
C SER A 10 -26.40 -5.32 -38.32
N SER A 11 -26.60 -5.03 -39.60
CA SER A 11 -25.95 -4.01 -40.39
C SER A 11 -26.91 -2.86 -40.69
N ARG A 12 -26.36 -1.65 -40.73
CA ARG A 12 -26.65 -0.55 -41.67
C ARG A 12 -28.05 0.06 -41.76
N THR A 13 -28.06 1.39 -41.53
CA THR A 13 -28.60 2.45 -42.44
C THR A 13 -27.80 3.74 -42.16
N ALA A 14 -26.86 4.20 -43.02
CA ALA A 14 -27.00 5.24 -44.08
C ALA A 14 -27.90 6.43 -43.64
N SER A 15 -27.51 7.71 -43.62
CA SER A 15 -26.99 8.64 -44.66
C SER A 15 -27.02 10.05 -44.00
N HIS A 16 -26.13 11.05 -44.18
CA HIS A 16 -25.95 12.00 -45.30
C HIS A 16 -25.00 13.13 -44.78
N LYS A 17 -23.73 13.26 -45.20
CA LYS A 17 -23.12 14.16 -46.21
C LYS A 17 -23.35 15.70 -46.14
N ARG A 18 -22.20 16.42 -46.16
CA ARG A 18 -21.85 17.83 -46.61
C ARG A 18 -21.60 18.80 -45.45
N GLY A 19 -20.40 19.38 -45.29
CA GLY A 19 -19.70 20.37 -46.15
C GLY A 19 -19.63 21.68 -45.32
N GLY A 20 -18.50 22.26 -44.92
CA GLY A 20 -17.41 22.79 -45.73
C GLY A 20 -17.68 24.28 -46.02
N ALA A 21 -17.14 25.21 -45.21
CA ALA A 21 -16.97 26.62 -45.58
C ALA A 21 -15.98 27.33 -44.63
N SER A 22 -15.02 28.01 -45.24
CA SER A 22 -13.94 28.80 -44.65
C SER A 22 -14.17 30.28 -44.97
N GLY A 23 -13.61 31.17 -44.14
CA GLY A 23 -13.29 32.56 -44.49
C GLY A 23 -13.77 33.60 -43.45
N PRO A 24 -13.24 34.85 -43.48
CA PRO A 24 -11.84 35.25 -43.65
C PRO A 24 -11.35 36.17 -42.51
N GLY A 25 -10.05 36.47 -42.48
CA GLY A 25 -9.42 37.37 -41.53
C GLY A 25 -9.69 38.85 -41.78
N ASN A 26 -9.33 39.69 -40.81
CA ASN A 26 -9.18 41.12 -41.00
C ASN A 26 -8.08 41.65 -40.08
N ASP A 27 -7.01 42.16 -40.70
CA ASP A 27 -5.91 42.89 -40.10
C ASP A 27 -6.34 44.34 -39.81
N ASN A 28 -5.90 44.91 -38.70
CA ASN A 28 -5.65 46.35 -38.63
C ASN A 28 -4.73 46.70 -37.45
N GLU A 29 -3.62 47.35 -37.78
CA GLU A 29 -2.58 47.85 -36.88
C GLU A 29 -2.98 49.17 -36.18
N ILE A 30 -2.65 49.23 -34.89
CA ILE A 30 -2.15 50.30 -33.99
C ILE A 30 -2.30 51.80 -34.41
N PRO A 31 -2.52 52.71 -33.44
CA PRO A 31 -1.38 53.54 -33.02
C PRO A 31 -1.22 53.76 -31.51
N SER A 32 0.04 53.93 -31.12
CA SER A 32 0.61 54.15 -29.79
C SER A 32 0.24 55.52 -29.18
N GLY A 33 0.04 55.57 -27.86
CA GLY A 33 0.00 56.81 -27.07
C GLY A 33 -0.11 56.53 -25.56
N PRO A 34 0.65 57.22 -24.68
CA PRO A 34 0.85 56.80 -23.29
C PRO A 34 -0.03 57.57 -22.31
N ASP A 35 -0.65 56.92 -21.33
CA ASP A 35 -0.71 57.48 -19.97
C ASP A 35 -1.11 56.46 -18.89
N ARG A 36 -0.63 56.80 -17.71
CA ARG A 36 -0.68 56.19 -16.40
C ARG A 36 -2.08 55.75 -15.96
N GLY A 37 -2.15 54.53 -15.42
CA GLY A 37 -3.29 54.06 -14.66
C GLY A 37 -2.86 52.92 -13.75
N HIS A 38 -2.83 53.20 -12.45
CA HIS A 38 -2.47 52.32 -11.35
C HIS A 38 -3.45 51.12 -11.30
N ALA A 39 -3.15 50.04 -12.02
CA ALA A 39 -3.83 48.76 -11.81
C ALA A 39 -3.26 48.10 -10.55
N PRO A 40 -4.10 47.51 -9.68
CA PRO A 40 -3.63 46.89 -8.47
C PRO A 40 -2.72 45.75 -8.89
N LYS A 41 -1.48 45.77 -8.37
CA LYS A 41 -0.60 44.61 -8.43
C LYS A 41 -1.42 43.44 -7.86
N PHE A 42 -1.90 42.57 -8.74
CA PHE A 42 -2.22 41.21 -8.31
C PHE A 42 -0.96 40.76 -7.61
N ALA A 43 -1.08 40.62 -6.30
CA ALA A 43 -0.04 40.09 -5.46
C ALA A 43 0.33 38.75 -6.08
N GLU A 44 1.40 38.78 -6.86
CA GLU A 44 2.30 37.67 -7.05
C GLU A 44 2.57 37.22 -5.62
N LYS A 45 1.82 36.18 -5.21
CA LYS A 45 2.11 35.46 -3.98
C LYS A 45 3.56 35.09 -4.16
N ALA A 46 4.44 35.81 -3.45
CA ALA A 46 5.79 35.40 -3.25
C ALA A 46 5.68 33.95 -2.81
N ASN A 47 5.99 33.05 -3.72
CA ASN A 47 6.37 31.71 -3.36
C ASN A 47 7.59 31.98 -2.50
N GLU A 48 7.42 32.04 -1.18
CA GLU A 48 8.53 31.95 -0.24
C GLU A 48 9.15 30.59 -0.54
N THR A 49 10.03 30.57 -1.55
CA THR A 49 10.83 29.43 -1.89
C THR A 49 11.76 29.27 -0.72
N MET A 50 11.34 28.45 0.24
CA MET A 50 12.19 28.02 1.34
C MET A 50 13.52 27.57 0.75
N ASP A 51 14.59 27.96 1.42
CA ASP A 51 15.95 27.64 0.99
C ASP A 51 16.12 26.11 0.78
N PRO A 52 16.84 25.67 -0.27
CA PRO A 52 17.09 24.27 -0.55
C PRO A 52 17.53 23.43 0.64
N PHE A 53 18.40 23.98 1.50
CA PHE A 53 18.88 23.25 2.66
C PHE A 53 17.76 23.02 3.68
N GLU A 54 16.96 24.05 3.94
CA GLU A 54 15.80 23.96 4.84
C GLU A 54 14.78 22.95 4.32
N VAL A 55 14.49 22.95 3.01
CA VAL A 55 13.57 21.98 2.37
C VAL A 55 14.09 20.56 2.56
N ARG A 56 15.38 20.33 2.30
CA ARG A 56 16.05 19.04 2.46
C ARG A 56 15.97 18.52 3.89
N ILE A 57 16.30 19.34 4.88
CA ILE A 57 16.29 18.95 6.30
C ILE A 57 14.88 18.59 6.75
N ARG A 58 13.89 19.41 6.40
CA ARG A 58 12.51 19.12 6.75
C ARG A 58 12.00 17.87 6.06
N PHE A 59 12.30 17.68 4.78
CA PHE A 59 11.90 16.49 4.06
C PHE A 59 12.54 15.22 4.64
N THR A 60 13.84 15.28 4.96
CA THR A 60 14.55 14.19 5.63
C THR A 60 13.89 13.83 6.96
N ASN A 61 13.46 14.83 7.75
CA ASN A 61 12.74 14.60 8.99
C ASN A 61 11.38 13.89 8.75
N HIS A 62 10.63 14.28 7.72
CA HIS A 62 9.40 13.57 7.32
C HIS A 62 9.71 12.10 6.98
N LEU A 63 10.79 11.84 6.24
CA LEU A 63 11.23 10.50 5.85
C LEU A 63 11.74 9.65 7.04
N GLN A 64 12.28 10.27 8.08
CA GLN A 64 12.73 9.58 9.30
C GLN A 64 11.56 9.11 10.17
N HIS A 65 10.47 9.88 10.22
CA HIS A 65 9.29 9.59 11.06
C HIS A 65 8.15 8.93 10.28
N LEU A 66 8.46 8.42 9.10
CA LEU A 66 7.56 7.65 8.26
C LEU A 66 7.12 6.38 9.02
N ASN A 67 5.80 6.20 9.19
CA ASN A 67 5.18 5.10 9.95
C ASN A 67 4.03 4.44 9.17
N ALA A 68 3.58 3.25 9.59
CA ALA A 68 2.50 2.46 8.95
C ALA A 68 1.31 3.25 8.37
N SER A 69 0.94 4.38 8.99
CA SER A 69 -0.15 5.25 8.54
C SER A 69 0.00 5.71 7.09
N VAL A 70 -1.12 5.76 6.38
CA VAL A 70 -1.20 6.38 5.05
C VAL A 70 -1.00 7.89 5.14
N THR A 71 -1.42 8.52 6.24
CA THR A 71 -1.36 9.98 6.44
C THR A 71 0.08 10.50 6.53
N SER A 72 0.98 9.78 7.21
CA SER A 72 2.40 10.18 7.31
C SER A 72 3.04 10.21 5.92
N SER A 73 2.71 9.22 5.09
CA SER A 73 3.21 9.08 3.73
C SER A 73 2.61 10.10 2.77
N GLN A 74 1.31 10.38 2.89
CA GLN A 74 0.66 11.44 2.12
C GLN A 74 1.25 12.81 2.44
N LYS A 75 1.56 13.10 3.72
CA LYS A 75 2.22 14.36 4.09
C LYS A 75 3.60 14.50 3.46
N ALA A 76 4.42 13.44 3.49
CA ALA A 76 5.72 13.44 2.83
C ALA A 76 5.58 13.65 1.32
N ALA A 77 4.61 12.99 0.67
CA ALA A 77 4.36 13.15 -0.76
C ALA A 77 3.86 14.55 -1.12
N GLN A 78 2.95 15.12 -0.34
CA GLN A 78 2.49 16.50 -0.51
C GLN A 78 3.63 17.50 -0.34
N TYR A 79 4.53 17.26 0.61
CA TYR A 79 5.71 18.10 0.80
C TYR A 79 6.61 18.05 -0.44
N ALA A 80 6.87 16.86 -0.98
CA ALA A 80 7.66 16.68 -2.20
C ALA A 80 7.04 17.42 -3.40
N LEU A 81 5.72 17.33 -3.57
CA LEU A 81 5.00 17.99 -4.68
C LEU A 81 4.92 19.51 -4.51
N LYS A 82 4.86 20.00 -3.27
CA LYS A 82 4.92 21.43 -2.97
C LYS A 82 6.24 22.05 -3.42
N TYR A 83 7.36 21.32 -3.28
CA TYR A 83 8.70 21.75 -3.66
C TYR A 83 9.22 20.97 -4.88
N ARG A 84 8.34 20.73 -5.87
CA ARG A 84 8.65 19.97 -7.10
C ARG A 84 9.79 20.54 -7.93
N ASP A 85 10.14 21.82 -7.75
CA ASP A 85 11.27 22.47 -8.44
C ASP A 85 12.63 21.94 -7.92
N MET A 86 12.61 21.17 -6.83
CA MET A 86 13.77 20.60 -6.14
C MET A 86 13.71 19.07 -6.12
N ASP A 87 12.93 18.49 -7.02
CA ASP A 87 12.57 17.08 -7.02
C ASP A 87 13.75 16.13 -7.10
N GLU A 88 14.83 16.45 -7.82
CA GLU A 88 16.08 15.68 -7.88
C GLU A 88 16.78 15.55 -6.51
N ASP A 89 16.89 16.65 -5.75
CA ASP A 89 17.49 16.61 -4.40
C ASP A 89 16.59 15.86 -3.42
N LEU A 90 15.27 16.08 -3.51
CA LEU A 90 14.30 15.35 -2.69
C LEU A 90 14.29 13.85 -3.02
N HIS A 91 14.39 13.47 -4.29
CA HIS A 91 14.51 12.07 -4.69
C HIS A 91 15.83 11.45 -4.18
N SER A 92 16.92 12.21 -4.22
CA SER A 92 18.19 11.81 -3.62
C SER A 92 18.05 11.57 -2.10
N CYS A 93 17.30 12.42 -1.40
CA CYS A 93 16.97 12.21 0.02
C CYS A 93 16.17 10.92 0.25
N ILE A 94 15.24 10.57 -0.64
CA ILE A 94 14.51 9.29 -0.54
C ILE A 94 15.48 8.13 -0.64
N LEU A 95 16.37 8.13 -1.63
CA LEU A 95 17.38 7.08 -1.82
C LEU A 95 18.35 6.99 -0.63
N GLU A 96 18.85 8.12 -0.13
CA GLU A 96 19.70 8.15 1.07
C GLU A 96 18.99 7.54 2.28
N GLN A 97 17.72 7.86 2.47
CA GLN A 97 16.93 7.36 3.60
C GLN A 97 16.51 5.90 3.43
N LEU A 98 16.45 5.39 2.20
CA LEU A 98 16.31 3.97 1.91
C LEU A 98 17.62 3.23 2.24
N GLU A 99 18.78 3.76 1.87
CA GLU A 99 20.06 3.07 2.08
C GLU A 99 20.56 3.10 3.53
N ARG A 100 20.22 4.15 4.29
CA ARG A 100 20.67 4.31 5.69
C ARG A 100 19.90 3.49 6.71
N ALA A 101 18.72 2.99 6.37
CA ALA A 101 17.83 2.39 7.36
C ALA A 101 18.08 0.89 7.53
N SER A 102 17.90 0.39 8.76
CA SER A 102 17.95 -1.05 9.02
C SER A 102 16.90 -1.78 8.17
N SER A 103 17.21 -3.03 7.77
CA SER A 103 16.40 -3.85 6.85
C SER A 103 14.90 -3.92 7.19
N ASN A 104 14.54 -3.70 8.47
CA ASN A 104 13.18 -3.69 8.97
C ASN A 104 12.34 -2.46 8.59
N ALA A 105 12.95 -1.27 8.43
CA ALA A 105 12.23 -0.04 8.09
C ALA A 105 12.04 0.16 6.58
N GLN A 106 12.50 -0.81 5.80
CA GLN A 106 12.77 -0.66 4.37
C GLN A 106 11.64 -1.22 3.50
N GLU A 107 11.03 -2.30 3.98
CA GLU A 107 9.73 -2.84 3.56
C GLU A 107 8.63 -1.77 3.57
N PHE A 108 8.69 -0.90 4.57
CA PHE A 108 7.72 0.16 4.79
C PHE A 108 7.88 1.31 3.78
N LYS A 109 9.11 1.74 3.49
CA LYS A 109 9.38 2.91 2.63
C LYS A 109 9.10 2.66 1.14
N THR A 110 9.36 1.46 0.62
CA THR A 110 9.07 1.11 -0.79
C THR A 110 7.60 1.20 -1.14
N SER A 111 6.74 0.69 -0.26
CA SER A 111 5.29 0.80 -0.43
C SER A 111 4.82 2.27 -0.44
N LYS A 112 5.56 3.19 0.20
CA LYS A 112 5.24 4.62 0.24
C LYS A 112 5.83 5.42 -0.93
N LEU A 113 6.91 4.95 -1.55
CA LEU A 113 7.40 5.52 -2.82
C LEU A 113 6.34 5.39 -3.93
N MET A 114 5.56 4.30 -3.91
CA MET A 114 4.40 4.16 -4.80
C MET A 114 3.33 5.24 -4.54
N ILE A 115 3.10 5.64 -3.28
CA ILE A 115 2.16 6.72 -2.94
C ILE A 115 2.66 8.06 -3.50
N LEU A 116 3.96 8.35 -3.41
CA LEU A 116 4.53 9.54 -4.04
C LEU A 116 4.31 9.52 -5.56
N CYS A 117 4.58 8.39 -6.22
CA CYS A 117 4.37 8.25 -7.66
C CYS A 117 2.89 8.42 -8.06
N ASP A 118 1.96 7.89 -7.26
CA ASP A 118 0.52 8.07 -7.47
C ASP A 118 0.10 9.53 -7.38
N MET A 119 0.55 10.23 -6.34
CA MET A 119 0.21 11.63 -6.13
C MET A 119 0.85 12.51 -7.20
N ALA A 120 2.13 12.27 -7.52
CA ALA A 120 2.85 12.97 -8.56
C ALA A 120 2.22 12.78 -9.94
N SER A 121 1.80 11.56 -10.27
CA SER A 121 1.12 11.26 -11.53
C SER A 121 -0.23 11.98 -11.64
N ARG A 122 -1.01 12.02 -10.54
CA ARG A 122 -2.29 12.75 -10.48
C ARG A 122 -2.13 14.26 -10.62
N GLU A 123 -1.07 14.83 -10.07
CA GLU A 123 -0.76 16.26 -10.18
C GLU A 123 -0.01 16.63 -11.48
N GLY A 124 0.33 15.63 -12.32
CA GLY A 124 0.99 15.83 -13.60
C GLY A 124 2.52 15.99 -13.53
N HIS A 125 3.13 15.84 -12.35
CA HIS A 125 4.58 15.89 -12.16
C HIS A 125 5.22 14.53 -12.41
N LYS A 126 5.50 14.21 -13.67
CA LYS A 126 5.98 12.89 -14.09
C LYS A 126 7.46 12.62 -13.76
N ASP A 127 8.21 13.61 -13.31
CA ASP A 127 9.65 13.47 -13.07
C ASP A 127 9.96 12.52 -11.92
N TYR A 128 9.16 12.52 -10.85
CA TYR A 128 9.26 11.48 -9.80
C TYR A 128 9.04 10.07 -10.32
N VAL A 129 8.15 9.88 -11.31
CA VAL A 129 7.94 8.56 -11.92
C VAL A 129 9.17 8.15 -12.74
N ARG A 130 9.77 9.09 -13.49
CA ARG A 130 10.98 8.82 -14.28
C ARG A 130 12.19 8.52 -13.41
N MET A 131 12.40 9.29 -12.34
CA MET A 131 13.48 9.06 -11.38
C MET A 131 13.30 7.71 -10.66
N MET A 132 12.06 7.37 -10.27
CA MET A 132 11.75 6.05 -9.71
C MET A 132 12.02 4.91 -10.71
N GLN A 133 11.66 5.08 -11.99
CA GLN A 133 11.96 4.09 -13.04
C GLN A 133 13.47 3.89 -13.21
N ARG A 134 14.25 4.99 -13.23
CA ARG A 134 15.71 4.97 -13.35
C ARG A 134 16.36 4.20 -12.20
N ASP A 135 15.90 4.45 -10.98
CA ASP A 135 16.56 3.98 -9.76
C ASP A 135 15.88 2.73 -9.16
N ILE A 136 14.95 2.08 -9.87
CA ILE A 136 14.16 0.96 -9.33
C ILE A 136 15.02 -0.20 -8.86
N LEU A 137 16.09 -0.54 -9.58
CA LEU A 137 17.02 -1.61 -9.18
C LEU A 137 17.74 -1.25 -7.88
N ARG A 138 18.24 -0.02 -7.79
CA ARG A 138 18.88 0.52 -6.57
C ARG A 138 17.91 0.49 -5.38
N ILE A 139 16.64 0.85 -5.60
CA ILE A 139 15.60 0.77 -4.57
C ILE A 139 15.38 -0.69 -4.14
N VAL A 140 15.27 -1.63 -5.09
CA VAL A 140 15.07 -3.05 -4.79
C VAL A 140 16.27 -3.62 -4.02
N ASP A 141 17.49 -3.35 -4.45
CA ASP A 141 18.71 -3.84 -3.79
C ASP A 141 18.91 -3.21 -2.41
N ALA A 142 18.51 -1.95 -2.22
CA ALA A 142 18.49 -1.35 -0.89
C ALA A 142 17.47 -2.00 0.05
N VAL A 143 16.45 -2.69 -0.47
CA VAL A 143 15.32 -3.25 0.32
C VAL A 143 15.43 -4.74 0.54
N THR A 144 15.95 -5.42 -0.47
CA THR A 144 16.24 -6.83 -0.48
C THR A 144 17.68 -7.00 -0.97
N PRO A 145 18.66 -6.73 -0.09
CA PRO A 145 20.05 -6.92 -0.46
C PRO A 145 20.33 -8.41 -0.70
N GLU A 146 21.39 -8.68 -1.45
CA GLU A 146 21.76 -10.04 -1.87
C GLU A 146 22.28 -10.91 -0.72
N ASP A 147 22.58 -10.31 0.43
CA ASP A 147 23.01 -10.97 1.65
C ASP A 147 21.88 -11.74 2.38
N GLY A 148 20.66 -11.72 1.84
CA GLY A 148 19.48 -12.37 2.41
C GLY A 148 18.87 -11.64 3.61
N SER A 149 19.46 -10.52 4.06
CA SER A 149 18.97 -9.74 5.20
C SER A 149 17.59 -9.11 4.97
N GLY A 150 17.19 -8.95 3.70
CA GLY A 150 15.90 -8.43 3.27
C GLY A 150 14.92 -9.50 2.77
N ALA A 151 15.16 -10.79 3.02
CA ALA A 151 14.28 -11.87 2.57
C ALA A 151 12.83 -11.72 3.07
N ALA A 152 12.64 -11.21 4.29
CA ALA A 152 11.31 -10.90 4.82
C ALA A 152 10.52 -9.93 3.91
N ASN A 153 11.24 -9.02 3.23
CA ASN A 153 10.71 -7.94 2.41
C ASN A 153 10.29 -8.38 1.00
N VAL A 154 10.72 -9.56 0.55
CA VAL A 154 10.52 -10.03 -0.83
C VAL A 154 9.04 -10.02 -1.23
N LYS A 155 8.16 -10.50 -0.34
CA LYS A 155 6.71 -10.55 -0.61
C LYS A 155 6.10 -9.15 -0.77
N VAL A 156 6.55 -8.19 0.04
CA VAL A 156 6.06 -6.80 -0.02
C VAL A 156 6.58 -6.12 -1.28
N VAL A 157 7.87 -6.26 -1.60
CA VAL A 157 8.48 -5.73 -2.83
C VAL A 157 7.75 -6.26 -4.06
N ARG A 158 7.47 -7.57 -4.11
CA ARG A 158 6.72 -8.18 -5.23
C ARG A 158 5.34 -7.54 -5.40
N LYS A 159 4.62 -7.31 -4.30
CA LYS A 159 3.31 -6.62 -4.33
C LYS A 159 3.43 -5.17 -4.82
N VAL A 160 4.49 -4.45 -4.43
CA VAL A 160 4.75 -3.08 -4.91
C VAL A 160 5.03 -3.07 -6.40
N LEU A 161 5.89 -3.95 -6.91
CA LEU A 161 6.21 -4.06 -8.33
C LEU A 161 4.96 -4.36 -9.18
N GLN A 162 4.11 -5.28 -8.74
CA GLN A 162 2.82 -5.56 -9.39
C GLN A 162 1.89 -4.33 -9.38
N GLY A 163 1.88 -3.56 -8.29
CA GLY A 163 1.15 -2.29 -8.21
C GLY A 163 1.65 -1.25 -9.22
N LEU A 164 2.98 -1.13 -9.37
CA LEU A 164 3.61 -0.23 -10.35
C LEU A 164 3.33 -0.67 -11.80
N GLN A 165 3.32 -1.97 -12.07
CA GLN A 165 2.94 -2.54 -13.38
C GLN A 165 1.47 -2.26 -13.72
N THR A 166 0.56 -2.53 -12.79
CA THR A 166 -0.88 -2.33 -12.98
C THR A 166 -1.20 -0.89 -13.33
N LYS A 167 -0.47 0.05 -12.73
CA LYS A 167 -0.59 1.50 -12.99
C LYS A 167 0.22 1.97 -14.20
N LYS A 168 0.92 1.07 -14.87
CA LYS A 168 1.76 1.32 -16.05
C LYS A 168 2.92 2.29 -15.78
N TYR A 169 3.39 2.37 -14.54
CA TYR A 169 4.64 3.07 -14.21
C TYR A 169 5.85 2.21 -14.52
N LEU A 170 5.73 0.89 -14.52
CA LEU A 170 6.77 -0.03 -14.99
C LEU A 170 6.24 -0.91 -16.13
N LEU A 171 7.13 -1.27 -17.04
CA LEU A 171 6.85 -2.26 -18.07
C LEU A 171 6.76 -3.65 -17.43
N GLY A 172 5.85 -4.50 -17.93
CA GLY A 172 5.73 -5.88 -17.43
C GLY A 172 7.02 -6.69 -17.59
N GLN A 173 7.79 -6.41 -18.65
CA GLN A 173 9.10 -7.02 -18.88
C GLN A 173 10.08 -6.69 -17.75
N THR A 174 10.21 -5.41 -17.40
CA THR A 174 11.08 -4.95 -16.30
C THR A 174 10.67 -5.58 -14.97
N VAL A 175 9.37 -5.71 -14.69
CA VAL A 175 8.90 -6.37 -13.47
C VAL A 175 9.25 -7.85 -13.46
N THR A 176 9.12 -8.53 -14.60
CA THR A 176 9.47 -9.96 -14.72
C THR A 176 10.96 -10.19 -14.46
N GLU A 177 11.83 -9.36 -15.05
CA GLU A 177 13.29 -9.43 -14.84
C GLU A 177 13.65 -9.22 -13.37
N ILE A 178 13.06 -8.22 -12.71
CA ILE A 178 13.28 -7.97 -11.28
C ILE A 178 12.74 -9.12 -10.42
N GLU A 179 11.58 -9.69 -10.77
CA GLU A 179 11.02 -10.85 -10.06
C GLU A 179 11.90 -12.09 -10.18
N GLU A 180 12.59 -12.29 -11.30
CA GLU A 180 13.58 -13.37 -11.47
C GLU A 180 14.76 -13.18 -10.52
N CYS A 181 15.34 -11.97 -10.43
CA CYS A 181 16.39 -11.67 -9.46
C CYS A 181 15.95 -11.87 -8.00
N LEU A 182 14.67 -11.60 -7.69
CA LEU A 182 14.13 -11.78 -6.34
C LEU A 182 13.91 -13.25 -5.97
N LYS A 183 13.77 -14.19 -6.93
CA LYS A 183 13.59 -15.63 -6.62
C LYS A 183 14.83 -16.23 -5.96
N GLU A 184 16.02 -15.86 -6.42
CA GLU A 184 17.30 -16.33 -5.87
C GLU A 184 17.50 -15.87 -4.41
N ARG A 185 16.94 -14.71 -4.08
CA ARG A 185 17.00 -14.08 -2.75
C ARG A 185 15.99 -14.70 -1.77
N ASP A 186 14.86 -15.20 -2.25
CA ASP A 186 13.82 -15.89 -1.46
C ASP A 186 14.30 -17.29 -1.00
N THR A 187 14.93 -18.05 -1.90
CA THR A 187 15.45 -19.41 -1.61
C THR A 187 16.58 -19.44 -0.58
N SER A 188 17.32 -18.33 -0.44
CA SER A 188 18.40 -18.21 0.55
C SER A 188 17.88 -18.20 2.00
N SER A 189 16.63 -17.78 2.22
CA SER A 189 15.97 -17.82 3.53
C SER A 189 15.57 -19.23 3.96
N GLU A 190 15.18 -20.09 3.01
CA GLU A 190 14.76 -21.47 3.31
C GLU A 190 15.94 -22.32 3.79
N HIS A 191 17.15 -22.06 3.27
CA HIS A 191 18.38 -22.74 3.70
C HIS A 191 18.79 -22.39 5.15
N LEU A 192 18.49 -21.17 5.61
CA LEU A 192 18.73 -20.73 7.00
C LEU A 192 17.66 -21.24 7.98
N GLY A 193 16.44 -21.51 7.49
CA GLY A 193 15.35 -22.08 8.29
C GLY A 193 15.50 -23.59 8.56
N LEU A 194 16.19 -24.32 7.69
CA LEU A 194 16.43 -25.77 7.85
C LEU A 194 17.70 -26.11 8.64
N SER A 195 18.58 -25.15 8.89
CA SER A 195 19.86 -25.39 9.58
C SER A 195 19.80 -25.11 11.09
N SER A 196 18.66 -25.44 11.72
CA SER A 196 18.62 -25.72 13.16
C SER A 196 18.82 -27.23 13.33
N PRO A 197 20.01 -27.73 13.71
CA PRO A 197 20.16 -29.13 14.04
C PRO A 197 19.31 -29.41 15.27
N LEU A 198 18.20 -30.15 15.09
CA LEU A 198 17.55 -30.84 16.18
C LEU A 198 18.60 -31.81 16.75
N HIS A 199 19.21 -31.44 17.86
CA HIS A 199 20.10 -32.33 18.60
C HIS A 199 19.25 -33.48 19.16
N PRO A 200 19.56 -34.76 18.87
CA PRO A 200 18.69 -35.88 19.23
C PRO A 200 18.57 -36.19 20.73
N ASP A 201 19.28 -35.48 21.61
CA ASP A 201 19.43 -35.89 23.02
C ASP A 201 18.59 -35.11 24.06
N ASP A 202 17.74 -34.14 23.67
CA ASP A 202 16.94 -33.37 24.65
C ASP A 202 15.59 -34.02 25.01
N VAL A 203 15.61 -35.33 25.28
CA VAL A 203 14.53 -36.02 26.02
C VAL A 203 15.14 -36.85 27.14
N GLU A 204 15.49 -36.21 28.25
CA GLU A 204 15.70 -36.94 29.51
C GLU A 204 15.00 -36.25 30.69
N MET A 205 14.04 -36.99 31.25
CA MET A 205 13.33 -36.70 32.48
C MET A 205 14.19 -37.13 33.69
N GLY A 206 14.48 -36.20 34.59
CA GLY A 206 14.66 -36.50 36.01
C GLY A 206 16.05 -36.26 36.62
N GLY A 207 16.08 -35.44 37.67
CA GLY A 207 16.83 -35.71 38.91
C GLY A 207 18.33 -35.39 38.98
N THR A 208 18.69 -34.69 40.06
CA THR A 208 19.98 -34.67 40.78
C THR A 208 21.15 -33.81 40.28
N GLU A 209 21.35 -32.73 41.04
CA GLU A 209 22.57 -32.08 41.57
C GLU A 209 23.95 -32.20 40.87
N GLY A 210 24.58 -31.03 40.73
CA GLY A 210 25.99 -30.83 41.08
C GLY A 210 27.03 -31.12 40.00
N GLY A 211 27.46 -30.10 39.26
CA GLY A 211 28.68 -30.20 38.45
C GLY A 211 28.92 -28.98 37.56
N ALA A 212 29.88 -28.14 37.95
CA ALA A 212 30.38 -27.06 37.11
C ALA A 212 31.05 -27.62 35.85
N VAL A 213 30.51 -27.31 34.67
CA VAL A 213 31.15 -27.61 33.38
C VAL A 213 31.20 -26.35 32.52
N GLN A 214 32.37 -26.19 31.92
CA GLN A 214 32.94 -24.97 31.37
C GLN A 214 32.17 -24.46 30.16
N ARG A 215 31.90 -23.14 30.20
CA ARG A 215 31.27 -22.35 29.13
C ARG A 215 32.16 -22.37 27.88
N SER A 216 31.93 -23.31 26.96
CA SER A 216 32.56 -23.29 25.64
C SER A 216 32.05 -22.07 24.88
N LYS A 217 32.98 -21.17 24.55
CA LYS A 217 32.76 -19.99 23.70
C LYS A 217 32.14 -20.43 22.37
N GLN A 218 30.82 -20.27 22.23
CA GLN A 218 30.18 -20.30 20.91
C GLN A 218 30.60 -19.04 20.14
N VAL A 219 31.12 -19.32 18.94
CA VAL A 219 31.54 -18.38 17.91
C VAL A 219 30.39 -17.43 17.57
N PRO A 220 30.63 -16.11 17.43
CA PRO A 220 29.56 -15.16 17.15
C PRO A 220 29.16 -15.31 15.68
N ASN A 221 28.05 -16.01 15.42
CA ASN A 221 27.43 -15.97 14.11
C ASN A 221 26.77 -14.59 13.98
N GLY A 222 27.43 -13.70 13.22
CA GLY A 222 27.17 -12.26 13.13
C GLY A 222 25.89 -11.87 12.39
N THR A 223 24.77 -12.55 12.64
CA THR A 223 23.47 -11.91 12.42
C THR A 223 23.24 -10.99 13.61
N LEU A 224 23.48 -9.69 13.38
CA LEU A 224 23.20 -8.63 14.33
C LEU A 224 21.76 -8.81 14.81
N ARG A 225 21.57 -9.40 16.01
CA ARG A 225 20.24 -9.59 16.58
C ARG A 225 19.59 -8.21 16.64
N GLN A 226 18.55 -8.03 15.83
CA GLN A 226 17.86 -6.76 15.71
C GLN A 226 17.40 -6.31 17.10
N ASP A 227 17.51 -5.02 17.37
CA ASP A 227 17.16 -4.47 18.68
C ASP A 227 15.72 -4.87 19.04
N LYS A 228 15.50 -5.34 20.26
CA LYS A 228 14.19 -5.87 20.70
C LYS A 228 13.07 -4.86 20.47
N LYS A 229 13.36 -3.56 20.66
CA LYS A 229 12.42 -2.47 20.40
C LYS A 229 12.02 -2.38 18.92
N GLN A 230 12.95 -2.60 18.00
CA GLN A 230 12.67 -2.58 16.56
C GLN A 230 11.79 -3.77 16.15
N VAL A 231 12.04 -4.93 16.74
CA VAL A 231 11.21 -6.13 16.49
C VAL A 231 9.79 -5.93 17.02
N GLU A 232 9.63 -5.42 18.24
CA GLU A 232 8.32 -5.11 18.83
C GLU A 232 7.56 -4.05 18.01
N GLN A 233 8.24 -3.00 17.57
CA GLN A 233 7.66 -1.98 16.71
C GLN A 233 7.16 -2.58 15.38
N ARG A 234 7.94 -3.47 14.75
CA ARG A 234 7.52 -4.14 13.52
C ARG A 234 6.27 -4.98 13.73
N ILE A 235 6.22 -5.75 14.82
CA ILE A 235 5.05 -6.57 15.16
C ILE A 235 3.80 -5.69 15.31
N GLU A 236 3.93 -4.57 16.02
CA GLU A 236 2.79 -3.67 16.24
C GLU A 236 2.35 -2.97 14.95
N GLU A 237 3.29 -2.56 14.10
CA GLU A 237 2.97 -1.97 12.78
C GLU A 237 2.26 -2.97 11.87
N ASP A 238 2.70 -4.24 11.86
CA ASP A 238 2.05 -5.30 11.09
C ASP A 238 0.67 -5.67 11.64
N ARG A 239 0.53 -5.67 12.97
CA ARG A 239 -0.76 -5.87 13.64
C ARG A 239 -1.73 -4.77 13.24
N GLU A 240 -1.30 -3.53 13.31
CA GLU A 240 -2.12 -2.37 12.96
C GLU A 240 -2.45 -2.35 11.46
N ARG A 241 -1.53 -2.79 10.59
CA ARG A 241 -1.80 -2.97 9.16
C ARG A 241 -2.87 -4.02 8.89
N HIS A 242 -2.77 -5.20 9.52
CA HIS A 242 -3.76 -6.26 9.35
C HIS A 242 -5.12 -5.86 9.91
N LYS A 243 -5.13 -5.16 11.05
CA LYS A 243 -6.34 -4.58 11.62
C LYS A 243 -7.03 -3.67 10.61
N ARG A 244 -6.33 -2.67 10.06
CA ARG A 244 -6.87 -1.76 9.03
C ARG A 244 -7.36 -2.46 7.76
N LEU A 245 -6.67 -3.52 7.33
CA LEU A 245 -7.10 -4.30 6.16
C LEU A 245 -8.46 -4.97 6.39
N ARG A 246 -8.76 -5.34 7.65
CA ARG A 246 -10.01 -6.00 8.03
C ARG A 246 -11.13 -5.04 8.41
N GLU A 247 -10.81 -3.80 8.79
CA GLU A 247 -11.78 -2.77 9.20
C GLU A 247 -12.87 -2.49 8.16
N ASN A 248 -12.60 -2.68 6.86
CA ASN A 248 -13.56 -2.39 5.78
C ASN A 248 -14.12 -3.65 5.07
N ILE A 249 -13.84 -4.86 5.56
CA ILE A 249 -14.30 -6.10 4.90
C ILE A 249 -15.82 -6.24 4.97
N TRP A 250 -16.41 -5.87 6.11
CA TRP A 250 -17.85 -5.93 6.34
C TRP A 250 -18.61 -4.76 5.69
N ALA A 251 -17.91 -3.71 5.26
CA ALA A 251 -18.57 -2.56 4.64
C ALA A 251 -19.17 -2.94 3.29
N VAL A 252 -20.41 -2.53 3.06
CA VAL A 252 -21.08 -2.63 1.77
C VAL A 252 -21.08 -1.24 1.14
N PRO A 253 -20.39 -1.03 0.00
CA PRO A 253 -20.40 0.26 -0.66
C PRO A 253 -21.79 0.55 -1.22
N SER A 254 -22.34 1.71 -0.87
CA SER A 254 -23.55 2.22 -1.54
C SER A 254 -23.18 2.63 -2.97
N ILE A 255 -23.71 1.91 -3.96
CA ILE A 255 -23.47 2.17 -5.38
C ILE A 255 -24.59 3.10 -5.88
N PRO A 256 -24.29 4.34 -6.32
CA PRO A 256 -25.29 5.22 -6.88
C PRO A 256 -26.02 4.57 -8.07
N GLY A 257 -27.35 4.48 -7.97
CA GLY A 257 -28.18 3.85 -9.00
C GLY A 257 -28.39 2.35 -8.86
N ASN A 258 -27.75 1.66 -7.90
CA ASN A 258 -28.13 0.29 -7.52
C ASN A 258 -28.60 0.24 -6.05
N PRO A 259 -29.92 0.27 -5.79
CA PRO A 259 -30.46 0.14 -4.43
C PRO A 259 -30.29 -1.26 -3.84
N ASN A 260 -29.96 -2.27 -4.65
CA ASN A 260 -29.85 -3.68 -4.24
C ASN A 260 -28.40 -4.13 -4.03
N ALA A 261 -27.43 -3.22 -4.00
CA ALA A 261 -26.01 -3.57 -3.91
C ALA A 261 -25.66 -4.45 -2.68
N GLU A 262 -26.36 -4.29 -1.57
CA GLU A 262 -26.23 -5.15 -0.39
C GLU A 262 -26.76 -6.56 -0.65
N PHE A 263 -27.94 -6.66 -1.25
CA PHE A 263 -28.56 -7.94 -1.60
C PHE A 263 -27.70 -8.71 -2.61
N ASP A 264 -27.24 -8.05 -3.66
CA ASP A 264 -26.42 -8.67 -4.71
C ASP A 264 -25.12 -9.24 -4.11
N LYS A 265 -24.43 -8.46 -3.26
CA LYS A 265 -23.23 -8.91 -2.56
C LYS A 265 -23.52 -10.12 -1.67
N LEU A 266 -24.59 -10.06 -0.87
CA LEU A 266 -24.98 -11.16 -0.01
C LEU A 266 -25.28 -12.42 -0.84
N TRP A 267 -26.02 -12.28 -1.93
CA TRP A 267 -26.38 -13.39 -2.81
C TRP A 267 -25.16 -14.08 -3.43
N GLU A 268 -24.14 -13.31 -3.82
CA GLU A 268 -22.91 -13.84 -4.40
C GLU A 268 -21.96 -14.45 -3.36
N GLU A 269 -21.92 -13.90 -2.14
CA GLU A 269 -20.98 -14.31 -1.09
C GLU A 269 -21.54 -15.38 -0.14
N THR A 270 -22.86 -15.61 -0.13
CA THR A 270 -23.49 -16.61 0.75
C THR A 270 -23.05 -18.01 0.33
N SER A 271 -22.45 -18.74 1.27
CA SER A 271 -22.08 -20.14 1.07
C SER A 271 -23.31 -21.06 1.11
N ASP A 272 -23.17 -22.25 0.54
CA ASP A 272 -24.17 -23.32 0.73
C ASP A 272 -24.30 -23.69 2.21
N LEU A 273 -25.48 -24.19 2.59
CA LEU A 273 -25.77 -24.61 3.95
C LEU A 273 -24.89 -25.81 4.37
N GLY A 274 -24.19 -25.65 5.48
CA GLY A 274 -23.39 -26.67 6.16
C GLY A 274 -24.10 -27.28 7.37
N GLU A 275 -23.47 -28.28 7.97
CA GLU A 275 -23.96 -28.93 9.20
C GLU A 275 -23.94 -27.97 10.40
N ASP A 276 -22.90 -27.13 10.49
CA ASP A 276 -22.74 -26.13 11.56
C ASP A 276 -23.84 -25.06 11.52
N ASP A 277 -24.41 -24.75 10.35
CA ASP A 277 -25.50 -23.78 10.21
C ASP A 277 -26.76 -24.26 10.94
N PHE A 278 -27.09 -25.54 10.85
CA PHE A 278 -28.27 -26.08 11.55
C PHE A 278 -28.13 -25.99 13.06
N ILE A 279 -26.91 -26.19 13.58
CA ILE A 279 -26.60 -26.05 15.01
C ILE A 279 -26.77 -24.58 15.41
N LEU A 280 -26.15 -23.67 14.65
CA LEU A 280 -26.24 -22.23 14.88
C LEU A 280 -27.71 -21.75 14.88
N TYR A 281 -28.51 -22.18 13.90
CA TYR A 281 -29.92 -21.77 13.81
C TYR A 281 -30.77 -22.31 14.97
N ALA A 282 -30.50 -23.54 15.41
CA ALA A 282 -31.21 -24.13 16.55
C ALA A 282 -30.89 -23.39 17.86
N GLU A 283 -29.62 -23.09 18.08
CA GLU A 283 -29.14 -22.31 19.23
C GLU A 283 -29.73 -20.89 19.23
N GLU A 284 -29.64 -20.19 18.09
CA GLU A 284 -30.14 -18.83 17.95
C GLU A 284 -31.67 -18.75 18.13
N ALA A 285 -32.42 -19.77 17.65
CA ALA A 285 -33.86 -19.87 17.86
C ALA A 285 -34.22 -20.14 19.33
N ALA A 286 -33.43 -20.95 20.04
CA ALA A 286 -33.61 -21.21 21.46
C ALA A 286 -33.34 -19.94 22.29
N GLU A 287 -32.25 -19.22 22.01
CA GLU A 287 -31.91 -17.95 22.66
C GLU A 287 -32.99 -16.89 22.43
N ARG A 288 -33.45 -16.70 21.18
CA ARG A 288 -34.53 -15.74 20.88
C ARG A 288 -35.82 -16.04 21.63
N ARG A 289 -36.19 -17.32 21.73
CA ARG A 289 -37.39 -17.73 22.48
C ARG A 289 -37.26 -17.40 23.96
N LYS A 290 -36.11 -17.72 24.55
CA LYS A 290 -35.81 -17.40 25.96
C LYS A 290 -35.86 -15.89 26.21
N MET A 291 -35.22 -15.10 25.36
CA MET A 291 -35.26 -13.63 25.48
C MET A 291 -36.67 -13.06 25.34
N ALA A 292 -37.49 -13.62 24.44
CA ALA A 292 -38.88 -13.21 24.29
C ALA A 292 -39.73 -13.53 25.53
N GLU A 293 -39.50 -14.69 26.17
CA GLU A 293 -40.16 -15.07 27.41
C GLU A 293 -39.76 -14.18 28.58
N GLU A 294 -38.45 -13.90 28.72
CA GLU A 294 -37.92 -12.99 29.73
C GLU A 294 -38.47 -11.56 29.55
N TRP A 295 -38.46 -11.06 28.30
CA TRP A 295 -39.04 -9.75 27.98
C TRP A 295 -40.54 -9.69 28.28
N LYS A 296 -41.30 -10.74 27.93
CA LYS A 296 -42.72 -10.82 28.26
C LYS A 296 -42.96 -10.77 29.76
N LEU A 297 -42.17 -11.52 30.54
CA LEU A 297 -42.27 -11.52 32.00
C LEU A 297 -41.94 -10.12 32.57
N GLU A 298 -40.92 -9.45 32.04
CA GLU A 298 -40.57 -8.09 32.42
C GLU A 298 -41.69 -7.09 32.10
N CYS A 299 -42.34 -7.20 30.94
CA CYS A 299 -43.49 -6.37 30.58
C CYS A 299 -44.68 -6.56 31.52
N ILE A 300 -44.95 -7.80 31.93
CA ILE A 300 -46.01 -8.12 32.92
C ILE A 300 -45.66 -7.52 34.28
N VAL A 301 -44.42 -7.71 34.76
CA VAL A 301 -43.96 -7.16 36.06
C VAL A 301 -44.00 -5.63 36.08
N LYS A 302 -43.69 -4.97 34.95
CA LYS A 302 -43.74 -3.51 34.82
C LYS A 302 -45.13 -2.96 34.51
N GLY A 303 -46.15 -3.81 34.38
CA GLY A 303 -47.52 -3.40 34.09
C GLY A 303 -47.72 -2.78 32.70
N VAL A 304 -46.85 -3.11 31.74
CA VAL A 304 -46.88 -2.60 30.35
C VAL A 304 -47.68 -3.50 29.41
N ALA A 305 -47.88 -4.77 29.77
CA ALA A 305 -48.74 -5.71 29.05
C ALA A 305 -49.57 -6.54 30.05
N GLU A 306 -50.88 -6.62 29.81
CA GLU A 306 -51.82 -7.52 30.52
C GLU A 306 -51.73 -8.96 30.00
#